data_AF-A0A3B4CH42-F1
#
_entry.id   AF-A0A3B4CH42-F1
#
_cell.length_a   1.000
_cell.length_b   1.000
_cell.length_c   1.000
_cell.angle_alpha   90.00
_cell.angle_beta   90.00
_cell.angle_gamma   90.00
#
_symmetry.space_group_name_H-M   'P 1'
#
loop_
_entity.id
_entity.type
_entity.pdbx_description
1 polymer ?
#
loop_
_entity_poly.entity_id
_entity_poly.type
_entity_poly.pdbx_seq_one_letter_code
_entity_poly.pdbx_strand_id
1 'polypeptide(L)'
;MSVVIIGDSIVRHLKVTCSGSKSAVGCFPGARVLDISKWFPVALGKHGNVGTVVIHTGVNDISSHQSEAFKEHLRSLLDTVKKRTKARVINLGPLPTYWRGSEMFSRLYMLHCWLQG
;
A
#
# COMPACT_ATOMS: atom_id res chain seq x y z
N MET A 1 -18.98 1.84 -8.35
CA MET A 1 -17.54 1.80 -8.71
C MET A 1 -16.81 1.05 -7.62
N SER A 2 -16.08 -0.03 -7.89
CA SER A 2 -15.53 -0.88 -6.82
C SER A 2 -14.21 -0.36 -6.26
N VAL A 3 -14.02 -0.52 -4.94
CA VAL A 3 -12.81 -0.12 -4.22
C VAL A 3 -12.15 -1.35 -3.63
N VAL A 4 -10.86 -1.53 -3.91
CA VAL A 4 -10.05 -2.60 -3.31
C VAL A 4 -8.97 -1.95 -2.47
N ILE A 5 -8.92 -2.28 -1.18
CA ILE A 5 -7.86 -1.84 -0.27
C ILE A 5 -6.93 -3.02 -0.03
N ILE A 6 -5.62 -2.82 -0.21
CA ILE A 6 -4.60 -3.84 0.01
C ILE A 6 -3.53 -3.24 0.90
N GLY A 7 -3.14 -3.95 1.95
CA GLY A 7 -2.05 -3.48 2.78
C GLY A 7 -1.68 -4.37 3.94
N ASP A 8 -0.82 -3.84 4.80
CA ASP A 8 -0.37 -4.52 6.00
C ASP A 8 -1.44 -4.54 7.13
N SER A 9 -1.05 -4.82 8.36
CA SER A 9 -1.97 -4.88 9.49
C SER A 9 -2.76 -3.59 9.74
N ILE A 10 -2.32 -2.44 9.24
CA ILE A 10 -3.02 -1.16 9.38
C ILE A 10 -4.37 -1.19 8.66
N VAL A 11 -4.50 -1.92 7.54
CA VAL A 11 -5.77 -1.97 6.80
C VAL A 11 -6.81 -2.91 7.40
N ARG A 12 -6.43 -3.73 8.39
CA ARG A 12 -7.27 -4.81 8.95
C ARG A 12 -8.66 -4.37 9.39
N HIS A 13 -8.75 -3.19 9.98
CA HIS A 13 -9.99 -2.68 10.58
C HIS A 13 -10.65 -1.57 9.74
N LEU A 14 -10.19 -1.37 8.51
CA LEU A 14 -10.81 -0.40 7.62
C LEU A 14 -12.18 -0.90 7.16
N LYS A 15 -13.19 -0.06 7.37
CA LYS A 15 -14.54 -0.25 6.81
C LYS A 15 -14.71 0.77 5.70
N VAL A 16 -14.99 0.28 4.49
CA VAL A 16 -15.24 1.13 3.33
C VAL A 16 -16.73 1.36 3.23
N THR A 17 -17.19 2.56 3.58
CA THR A 17 -18.58 2.97 3.41
C THR A 17 -18.74 3.63 2.05
N CYS A 18 -19.09 2.85 1.04
CA CYS A 18 -19.46 3.39 -0.28
C CYS A 18 -20.88 2.97 -0.63
N SER A 19 -21.79 3.94 -0.76
CA SER A 19 -23.18 3.67 -1.15
C SER A 19 -23.23 3.00 -2.52
N GLY A 20 -23.86 1.82 -2.60
CA GLY A 20 -24.05 1.07 -3.85
C GLY A 20 -22.79 0.48 -4.50
N SER A 21 -21.64 0.46 -3.82
CA SER A 21 -20.35 0.04 -4.41
C SER A 21 -19.74 -1.15 -3.66
N LYS A 22 -19.28 -2.17 -4.41
CA LYS A 22 -18.55 -3.31 -3.82
C LYS A 22 -17.18 -2.86 -3.32
N SER A 23 -16.88 -3.14 -2.06
CA SER A 23 -15.56 -2.90 -1.47
C SER A 23 -14.93 -4.20 -0.98
N ALA A 24 -13.62 -4.34 -1.14
CA ALA A 24 -12.86 -5.45 -0.59
C ALA A 24 -11.61 -4.94 0.15
N VAL A 25 -11.26 -5.59 1.25
CA VAL A 25 -10.06 -5.29 2.03
C VAL A 25 -9.21 -6.55 2.12
N GLY A 26 -8.01 -6.50 1.54
CA GLY A 26 -6.97 -7.51 1.64
C GLY A 26 -5.93 -7.09 2.68
N CYS A 27 -6.04 -7.63 3.88
CA CYS A 27 -5.09 -7.40 4.97
C CYS A 27 -4.04 -8.52 4.99
N PHE A 28 -2.77 -8.15 4.86
CA PHE A 28 -1.61 -9.04 4.90
C PHE A 28 -0.66 -8.60 6.01
N PRO A 29 -0.85 -9.07 7.26
CA PRO A 29 -0.07 -8.61 8.40
C PRO A 29 1.44 -8.84 8.19
N GLY A 30 2.26 -7.82 8.48
CA GLY A 30 3.71 -7.89 8.28
C GLY A 30 4.17 -7.80 6.82
N ALA A 31 3.25 -7.63 5.86
CA ALA A 31 3.61 -7.50 4.46
C ALA A 31 4.53 -6.30 4.22
N ARG A 32 5.53 -6.54 3.38
CA ARG A 32 6.39 -5.53 2.77
C ARG A 32 5.90 -5.18 1.37
N VAL A 33 6.45 -4.13 0.78
CA VAL A 33 6.04 -3.69 -0.56
C VAL A 33 6.16 -4.81 -1.61
N LEU A 34 7.20 -5.66 -1.50
CA LEU A 34 7.40 -6.80 -2.39
C LEU A 34 6.33 -7.88 -2.26
N ASP A 35 5.84 -8.12 -1.04
CA ASP A 35 4.80 -9.10 -0.77
C ASP A 35 3.48 -8.63 -1.39
N ILE A 36 3.19 -7.32 -1.27
CA ILE A 36 2.05 -6.69 -1.92
C ILE A 36 2.15 -6.80 -3.45
N SER A 37 3.32 -6.59 -4.05
CA SER A 37 3.54 -6.74 -5.50
C SER A 37 3.22 -8.14 -6.02
N LYS A 38 3.51 -9.18 -5.24
CA LYS A 38 3.18 -10.58 -5.61
C LYS A 38 1.68 -10.85 -5.58
N TRP A 39 0.99 -10.27 -4.59
CA TRP A 39 -0.45 -10.45 -4.41
C TRP A 39 -1.31 -9.60 -5.34
N PHE A 40 -0.78 -8.46 -5.77
CA PHE A 40 -1.52 -7.47 -6.55
C PHE A 40 -2.20 -8.03 -7.82
N PRO A 41 -1.53 -8.82 -8.68
CA PRO A 41 -2.19 -9.40 -9.87
C PRO A 41 -3.33 -10.34 -9.53
N VAL A 42 -3.18 -11.13 -8.46
CA VAL A 42 -4.20 -12.09 -7.99
C VAL A 42 -5.41 -11.35 -7.44
N ALA A 43 -5.18 -10.27 -6.68
CA ALA A 43 -6.25 -9.43 -6.13
C ALA A 43 -7.05 -8.75 -7.24
N LEU A 44 -6.39 -8.20 -8.27
CA LEU A 44 -7.08 -7.63 -9.43
C LEU A 44 -7.93 -8.68 -10.17
N GLY A 45 -7.37 -9.87 -10.43
CA GLY A 45 -8.07 -10.93 -11.15
C GLY A 45 -9.36 -11.38 -10.45
N LYS A 46 -9.37 -11.39 -9.10
CA LYS A 46 -10.56 -11.75 -8.31
C LYS A 46 -11.68 -10.70 -8.33
N HIS A 47 -11.34 -9.42 -8.52
CA HIS A 47 -12.28 -8.31 -8.35
C HIS A 47 -12.79 -7.68 -9.66
N GLY A 48 -12.40 -8.22 -10.81
CA GLY A 48 -12.89 -7.77 -12.12
C GLY A 48 -12.51 -6.33 -12.42
N ASN A 49 -13.44 -5.53 -12.99
CA ASN A 49 -13.17 -4.13 -13.31
C ASN A 49 -13.16 -3.27 -12.02
N VAL A 50 -11.96 -3.10 -11.44
CA VAL A 50 -11.76 -2.30 -10.22
C VAL A 50 -11.69 -0.81 -10.56
N GLY A 51 -12.48 0.01 -9.87
CA GLY A 51 -12.48 1.46 -10.10
C GLY A 51 -11.36 2.18 -9.35
N THR A 52 -11.05 1.76 -8.13
CA THR A 52 -9.99 2.35 -7.30
C THR A 52 -9.27 1.28 -6.49
N VAL A 53 -7.94 1.33 -6.49
CA VAL A 53 -7.10 0.53 -5.62
C VAL A 53 -6.39 1.43 -4.62
N VAL A 54 -6.56 1.14 -3.34
CA VAL A 54 -5.83 1.78 -2.25
C VAL A 54 -4.77 0.82 -1.75
N ILE A 55 -3.51 1.25 -1.76
CA ILE A 55 -2.37 0.46 -1.31
C ILE A 55 -1.82 1.12 -0.05
N HIS A 56 -1.61 0.34 1.01
CA HIS A 56 -0.96 0.80 2.23
C HIS A 56 0.15 -0.16 2.66
N THR A 57 1.39 0.30 2.70
CA THR A 57 2.56 -0.51 3.07
C THR A 57 3.76 0.39 3.32
N GLY A 58 4.81 -0.16 3.92
CA GLY A 58 6.12 0.49 4.04
C GLY A 58 6.67 0.55 5.46
N VAL A 59 5.83 0.42 6.49
CA VAL A 59 6.30 0.41 7.89
C VAL A 59 7.21 -0.80 8.15
N ASN A 60 6.88 -1.96 7.56
CA ASN A 60 7.68 -3.20 7.69
C ASN A 60 8.95 -3.19 6.81
N ASP A 61 9.03 -2.31 5.81
CA ASP A 61 10.21 -2.14 4.95
C ASP A 61 11.25 -1.22 5.59
N ILE A 62 10.81 -0.23 6.37
CA ILE A 62 11.67 0.79 7.01
C ILE A 62 12.45 0.24 8.20
N SER A 63 11.90 -0.69 8.97
CA SER A 63 12.60 -1.28 10.13
C SER A 63 13.87 -2.05 9.75
N SER A 64 14.07 -2.34 8.46
CA SER A 64 15.21 -3.12 7.96
C SER A 64 16.33 -2.26 7.35
N HIS A 65 16.34 -0.94 7.56
CA HIS A 65 17.33 0.01 6.98
C HIS A 65 17.38 0.04 5.43
N GLN A 66 16.31 -0.37 4.74
CA GLN A 66 16.28 -0.50 3.28
C GLN A 66 15.38 0.56 2.59
N SER A 67 15.52 1.83 2.96
CA SER A 67 14.68 2.91 2.41
C SER A 67 14.84 3.09 0.89
N GLU A 68 16.04 2.89 0.34
CA GLU A 68 16.26 3.00 -1.12
C GLU A 68 15.66 1.81 -1.87
N ALA A 69 15.87 0.58 -1.37
CA ALA A 69 15.25 -0.60 -1.97
C ALA A 69 13.72 -0.53 -1.89
N PHE A 70 13.16 0.02 -0.81
CA PHE A 70 11.72 0.30 -0.72
C PHE A 70 11.25 1.23 -1.85
N LYS A 71 11.95 2.34 -2.11
CA LYS A 71 11.60 3.28 -3.18
C LYS A 71 11.58 2.60 -4.55
N GLU A 72 12.59 1.78 -4.85
CA GLU A 72 12.66 1.04 -6.11
C GLU A 72 11.53 0.03 -6.25
N HIS A 73 11.29 -0.78 -5.20
CA HIS A 73 10.23 -1.76 -5.21
C HIS A 73 8.84 -1.11 -5.30
N LEU A 74 8.64 0.05 -4.66
CA LEU A 74 7.40 0.80 -4.76
C LEU A 74 7.18 1.38 -6.17
N ARG A 75 8.22 1.94 -6.80
CA ARG A 75 8.15 2.39 -8.20
C ARG A 75 7.74 1.23 -9.11
N SER A 76 8.39 0.08 -8.96
CA SER A 76 8.07 -1.13 -9.73
C SER A 76 6.63 -1.62 -9.52
N LEU A 77 6.13 -1.56 -8.28
CA LEU A 77 4.73 -1.86 -7.97
C LEU A 77 3.78 -0.92 -8.72
N LEU A 78 4.00 0.39 -8.61
CA LEU A 78 3.14 1.39 -9.25
C LEU A 78 3.14 1.28 -10.77
N ASP A 79 4.29 1.01 -11.38
CA ASP A 79 4.39 0.77 -12.82
C ASP A 79 3.65 -0.50 -13.25
N THR A 80 3.78 -1.57 -12.46
CA THR A 80 3.04 -2.82 -12.69
C THR A 80 1.53 -2.58 -12.59
N VAL A 81 1.09 -1.78 -11.62
CA VAL A 81 -0.31 -1.42 -11.46
C VAL A 81 -0.81 -0.64 -12.68
N LYS A 82 -0.10 0.43 -13.07
CA LYS A 82 -0.46 1.26 -14.24
C LYS A 82 -0.55 0.44 -15.53
N LYS A 83 0.32 -0.55 -15.72
CA LYS A 83 0.30 -1.43 -16.90
C LYS A 83 -0.87 -2.42 -16.89
N ARG A 84 -1.30 -2.88 -15.72
CA ARG A 84 -2.31 -3.96 -15.58
C ARG A 84 -3.73 -3.46 -15.40
N THR A 85 -3.93 -2.22 -15.00
CA THR A 85 -5.28 -1.69 -14.75
C THR A 85 -5.40 -0.21 -15.10
N LYS A 86 -6.60 0.19 -15.51
CA LYS A 86 -7.02 1.60 -15.65
C LYS A 86 -7.60 2.17 -14.34
N ALA A 87 -7.57 1.39 -13.26
CA ALA A 87 -8.06 1.82 -11.95
C ALA A 87 -7.26 3.01 -11.43
N ARG A 88 -7.93 3.89 -10.67
CA ARG A 88 -7.24 4.92 -9.90
C ARG A 88 -6.43 4.26 -8.79
N VAL A 89 -5.14 4.57 -8.68
CA VAL A 89 -4.25 4.02 -7.64
C VAL A 89 -3.98 5.10 -6.61
N ILE A 90 -4.23 4.78 -5.34
CA ILE A 90 -3.95 5.64 -4.20
C ILE A 90 -2.94 4.91 -3.32
N ASN A 91 -1.74 5.46 -3.17
CA ASN A 91 -0.75 4.93 -2.24
C ASN A 91 -0.80 5.73 -0.94
N LEU A 92 -1.31 5.12 0.12
CA LEU A 92 -1.23 5.65 1.47
C LEU A 92 0.15 5.29 2.00
N GLY A 93 1.07 6.25 1.94
CA GLY A 93 2.40 6.12 2.50
C GLY A 93 2.40 5.58 3.94
N PRO A 94 3.53 5.08 4.42
CA PRO A 94 3.58 4.44 5.73
C PRO A 94 3.24 5.44 6.83
N LEU A 95 2.31 5.04 7.72
CA LEU A 95 1.87 5.88 8.82
C LEU A 95 2.91 5.88 9.94
N PRO A 96 3.12 7.01 10.63
CA PRO A 96 4.04 7.07 11.74
C PRO A 96 3.55 6.18 12.89
N THR A 97 4.43 5.31 13.38
CA THR A 97 4.13 4.44 14.54
C THR A 97 4.70 5.04 15.82
N TYR A 98 3.84 5.27 16.82
CA TYR A 98 4.16 5.92 18.10
C TYR A 98 5.24 5.21 18.94
N TRP A 99 5.40 3.88 18.81
CA TRP A 99 6.18 3.05 19.74
C TRP A 99 7.63 2.73 19.32
N ARG A 100 8.16 3.38 18.28
CA ARG A 100 9.38 2.89 17.59
C ARG A 100 10.60 3.83 17.64
N GLY A 101 10.58 4.80 18.56
CA GLY A 101 11.70 5.71 18.83
C GLY A 101 11.87 6.82 17.77
N SER A 102 12.70 7.82 18.09
CA SER A 102 12.93 8.99 17.24
C SER A 102 13.52 8.63 15.88
N GLU A 103 14.40 7.62 15.80
CA GLU A 103 15.04 7.21 14.55
C GLU A 103 14.02 6.69 13.52
N MET A 104 13.07 5.84 13.94
CA MET A 104 12.07 5.32 13.02
C MET A 104 11.10 6.41 12.55
N PHE A 105 10.77 7.35 13.43
CA PHE A 105 9.99 8.53 13.06
C PHE A 105 10.70 9.37 11.99
N SER A 106 12.00 9.63 12.15
CA SER A 106 12.79 10.35 11.13
C SER A 106 12.84 9.62 9.79
N ARG A 107 12.99 8.28 9.80
CA ARG A 107 12.98 7.47 8.57
C ARG A 107 11.62 7.49 7.87
N LEU A 108 10.53 7.36 8.65
CA LEU A 108 9.16 7.49 8.16
C LEU A 108 8.90 8.88 7.55
N TYR A 109 9.36 9.94 8.22
CA TYR A 109 9.21 11.31 7.75
C TYR A 109 9.96 11.55 6.43
N MET A 110 11.21 11.11 6.32
CA MET A 110 11.96 11.22 5.06
C MET A 110 11.26 10.51 3.90
N LEU A 111 10.68 9.34 4.18
CA LEU A 111 9.94 8.59 3.16
C LEU A 111 8.63 9.29 2.79
N HIS A 112 7.92 9.87 3.75
CA HIS A 112 6.72 10.66 3.50
C HIS A 112 7.02 11.87 2.62
N CYS A 113 8.07 12.65 2.93
CA CYS A 113 8.50 13.77 2.09
C CYS A 113 8.85 13.33 0.66
N TRP A 114 9.51 12.19 0.50
CA TRP A 114 9.80 11.62 -0.82
C TRP A 114 8.54 11.19 -1.58
N LEU A 115 7.50 10.72 -0.90
CA LEU A 115 6.22 10.38 -1.54
C LEU A 115 5.42 11.62 -1.98
N GLN A 116 5.69 12.79 -1.39
CA GLN A 116 5.03 14.05 -1.72
C GLN A 116 5.68 14.80 -2.88
N GLY A 117 6.97 14.56 -3.15
CA GLY A 117 7.72 15.16 -4.25
C GLY A 117 7.57 14.39 -5.56
#